data_AF-R6S3Q8-F1
#
_entry.id   AF-R6S3Q8-F1
#
_cell.length_a   1.000
_cell.length_b   1.000
_cell.length_c   1.000
_cell.angle_alpha   90.00
_cell.angle_beta   90.00
_cell.angle_gamma   90.00
#
_symmetry.space_group_name_H-M   'P 1'
#
loop_
_entity.id
_entity.type
_entity.pdbx_description
1 polymer ?
#
loop_
_entity_poly.entity_id
_entity_poly.type
_entity_poly.pdbx_seq_one_letter_code
_entity_poly.pdbx_strand_id
1 'polypeptide(L)'
;MILNFSFKIGSVFKNIFFSYQIDFLKKTLIYNDKTIELTKKNLLFIKEKIKKSNCLNYEKSYVNRLIKDGCQWKLNIKTLFKEKAVHGDNAYPDNFDQLIELNNYIEKILKEE
;
A
#
# COMPACT_ATOMS: atom_id res chain seq x y z
N MET A 1 -5.11 15.15 5.70
CA MET A 1 -3.67 14.86 5.46
C MET A 1 -3.37 13.42 5.87
N ILE A 2 -2.72 12.65 5.01
CA ILE A 2 -2.25 11.30 5.33
C ILE A 2 -0.90 11.42 6.04
N LEU A 3 -0.78 10.72 7.18
CA LEU A 3 0.41 10.69 8.02
C LEU A 3 1.21 9.42 7.76
N ASN A 4 0.53 8.27 7.75
CA ASN A 4 1.13 6.98 7.49
C ASN A 4 0.30 6.18 6.49
N PHE A 5 0.99 5.44 5.64
CA PHE A 5 0.39 4.57 4.63
C PHE A 5 1.16 3.26 4.57
N SER A 6 0.51 2.14 4.84
CA SER A 6 1.11 0.82 4.79
C SER A 6 0.30 -0.09 3.90
N PHE A 7 1.00 -0.80 3.03
CA PHE A 7 0.38 -1.74 2.10
C PHE A 7 1.15 -3.05 2.13
N LYS A 8 0.40 -4.15 2.09
CA LYS A 8 0.91 -5.51 1.98
C LYS A 8 0.08 -6.25 0.95
N ILE A 9 0.73 -6.96 0.03
CA ILE A 9 0.09 -7.81 -0.97
C ILE A 9 0.95 -9.04 -1.22
N GLY A 10 0.34 -10.18 -1.51
CA GLY A 10 1.09 -11.40 -1.80
C GLY A 10 0.26 -12.65 -1.88
N SER A 11 0.95 -13.78 -2.02
CA SER A 11 0.35 -15.10 -2.10
C SER A 11 0.62 -15.90 -0.83
N VAL A 12 -0.45 -16.33 -0.17
CA VAL A 12 -0.43 -17.25 0.98
C VAL A 12 0.15 -18.61 0.55
N PHE A 13 -0.25 -19.13 -0.60
CA PHE A 13 0.20 -20.44 -1.08
C PHE A 13 1.70 -20.48 -1.39
N LYS A 14 2.25 -19.37 -1.89
CA LYS A 14 3.68 -19.25 -2.14
C LYS A 14 4.47 -18.77 -0.91
N ASN A 15 3.75 -18.32 0.14
CA ASN A 15 4.33 -17.63 1.29
C ASN A 15 5.21 -16.41 0.89
N ILE A 16 4.80 -15.68 -0.15
CA ILE A 16 5.53 -14.51 -0.66
C ILE A 16 4.63 -13.29 -0.48
N PHE A 17 5.11 -12.32 0.30
CA PHE A 17 4.43 -11.04 0.49
C PHE A 17 5.40 -9.88 0.29
N PHE A 18 4.93 -8.90 -0.46
CA PHE A 18 5.52 -7.58 -0.50
C PHE A 18 4.81 -6.69 0.51
N SER A 19 5.56 -5.95 1.31
CA SER A 19 4.98 -4.98 2.24
C SER A 19 5.86 -3.78 2.44
N TYR A 20 5.24 -2.61 2.50
CA TYR A 20 5.93 -1.38 2.86
C TYR A 20 5.08 -0.51 3.79
N GLN A 21 5.75 0.43 4.44
CA GLN A 21 5.13 1.52 5.18
C GLN A 21 5.82 2.84 4.82
N ILE A 22 5.03 3.88 4.63
CA ILE A 22 5.48 5.24 4.34
C ILE A 22 5.00 6.14 5.47
N ASP A 23 5.94 6.82 6.11
CA ASP A 23 5.67 7.88 7.06
C ASP A 23 5.91 9.23 6.38
N PHE A 24 4.84 9.99 6.15
CA PHE A 24 4.91 11.29 5.47
C PHE A 24 5.42 12.43 6.34
N LEU A 25 5.39 12.27 7.66
CA LEU A 25 5.95 13.24 8.60
C LEU A 25 7.46 13.10 8.65
N LYS A 26 7.94 11.86 8.82
CA LYS A 26 9.36 11.50 8.84
C LYS A 26 9.98 11.46 7.45
N LYS A 27 9.14 11.42 6.40
CA LYS A 27 9.56 11.28 4.99
C LYS A 27 10.33 9.99 4.74
N THR A 28 9.93 8.90 5.39
CA THR A 28 10.64 7.62 5.32
C THR A 28 9.77 6.53 4.73
N LEU A 29 10.41 5.63 3.99
CA LEU A 29 9.87 4.35 3.53
C LEU A 29 10.51 3.24 4.35
N ILE A 30 9.70 2.33 4.87
CA ILE A 30 10.14 1.12 5.59
C ILE A 30 9.77 -0.08 4.73
N TYR A 31 10.76 -0.93 4.44
CA TYR A 31 10.62 -2.16 3.66
C TYR A 31 11.57 -3.24 4.20
N ASN A 32 11.03 -4.39 4.64
CA ASN A 32 11.81 -5.50 5.22
C ASN A 32 12.92 -5.02 6.18
N ASP A 33 12.53 -4.26 7.20
CA ASP A 33 13.40 -3.67 8.23
C ASP A 33 14.42 -2.63 7.74
N LYS A 34 14.51 -2.36 6.43
CA LYS A 34 15.26 -1.23 5.88
C LYS A 34 14.41 0.04 5.92
N THR A 35 15.03 1.14 6.34
CA THR A 35 14.43 2.46 6.29
C THR A 35 15.17 3.33 5.29
N ILE A 36 14.45 3.91 4.35
CA ILE A 36 14.98 4.77 3.27
C ILE A 36 14.35 6.14 3.40
N GLU A 37 15.16 7.19 3.27
CA GLU A 37 14.67 8.57 3.22
C GLU A 37 14.11 8.87 1.82
N LEU A 38 12.89 9.40 1.76
CA LEU A 38 12.23 9.69 0.49
C LEU A 38 12.55 11.12 0.05
N THR A 39 13.09 11.24 -1.16
CA THR A 39 13.25 12.53 -1.82
C THR A 39 11.90 13.25 -1.99
N LYS A 40 11.95 14.58 -2.15
CA LYS A 40 10.75 15.40 -2.42
C LYS A 40 9.98 14.91 -3.65
N LYS A 41 10.70 14.47 -4.69
CA LYS A 41 10.11 13.92 -5.92
C LYS A 41 9.35 12.62 -5.62
N ASN A 42 9.95 11.70 -4.87
CA ASN A 42 9.32 10.43 -4.49
C ASN A 42 8.06 10.68 -3.67
N LEU A 43 8.12 11.57 -2.67
CA LEU A 43 6.97 11.93 -1.85
C LEU A 43 5.80 12.50 -2.65
N LEU A 44 6.08 13.36 -3.63
CA LEU A 44 5.03 13.97 -4.46
C LEU A 44 4.33 12.89 -5.31
N PHE A 45 5.11 12.05 -5.98
CA PHE A 45 4.58 10.97 -6.81
C PHE A 45 3.72 9.99 -5.99
N ILE A 46 4.24 9.55 -4.84
CA ILE A 46 3.54 8.66 -3.92
C ILE A 46 2.20 9.29 -3.48
N LYS A 47 2.21 10.56 -3.07
CA LYS A 47 0.99 11.27 -2.66
C LYS A 47 -0.06 11.33 -3.77
N GLU A 48 0.37 11.58 -5.01
CA GLU A 48 -0.53 11.60 -6.17
C GLU A 48 -1.15 10.23 -6.43
N LYS A 49 -0.37 9.14 -6.39
CA LYS A 49 -0.89 7.78 -6.59
C LYS A 49 -1.86 7.37 -5.50
N ILE A 50 -1.55 7.66 -4.25
CA ILE A 50 -2.48 7.42 -3.13
C ILE A 50 -3.78 8.21 -3.32
N LYS A 51 -3.70 9.47 -3.75
CA LYS A 51 -4.90 10.28 -4.03
C LYS A 51 -5.73 9.67 -5.17
N LYS A 52 -5.10 9.27 -6.27
CA LYS A 52 -5.77 8.64 -7.43
C LYS A 52 -6.42 7.29 -7.09
N SER A 53 -5.80 6.52 -6.19
CA SER A 53 -6.37 5.24 -5.74
C SER A 53 -7.72 5.38 -5.02
N ASN A 54 -8.02 6.56 -4.48
CA ASN A 54 -9.22 6.80 -3.66
C ASN A 54 -9.36 5.84 -2.46
N CYS A 55 -8.24 5.34 -1.94
CA CYS A 55 -8.20 4.31 -0.91
C CYS A 55 -8.92 4.64 0.42
N LEU A 56 -9.09 5.93 0.73
CA LEU A 56 -9.87 6.38 1.88
C LEU A 56 -11.37 6.04 1.77
N ASN A 57 -11.86 5.70 0.58
CA ASN A 57 -13.26 5.34 0.31
C ASN A 57 -13.49 3.84 0.10
N TYR A 58 -12.45 3.02 0.10
CA TYR A 58 -12.56 1.57 -0.01
C TYR A 58 -13.44 0.94 1.09
N GLU A 59 -14.30 -0.01 0.74
CA GLU A 59 -15.07 -0.77 1.73
C GLU A 59 -14.18 -1.68 2.58
N LYS A 60 -14.63 -2.05 3.79
CA LYS A 60 -13.82 -2.83 4.74
C LYS A 60 -13.66 -4.31 4.35
N SER A 61 -14.47 -4.81 3.41
CA SER A 61 -14.62 -6.26 3.18
C SER A 61 -14.59 -6.62 1.69
N TYR A 62 -13.47 -6.37 1.00
CA TYR A 62 -13.20 -6.93 -0.34
C TYR A 62 -12.72 -8.38 -0.24
N VAL A 63 -13.43 -9.20 0.54
CA VAL A 63 -13.10 -10.61 0.76
C VAL A 63 -14.17 -11.45 0.08
N ASN A 64 -13.81 -12.17 -0.98
CA ASN A 64 -14.68 -13.17 -1.55
C ASN A 64 -14.47 -14.51 -0.83
N ARG A 65 -15.37 -14.86 0.10
CA ARG A 65 -15.25 -16.08 0.92
C ARG A 65 -15.28 -17.39 0.12
N LEU A 66 -15.78 -17.34 -1.12
CA LEU A 66 -15.93 -18.52 -1.99
C LEU A 66 -14.70 -18.76 -2.86
N ILE A 67 -13.79 -17.78 -2.98
CA ILE A 67 -12.62 -17.88 -3.84
C ILE A 67 -11.38 -17.60 -3.02
N LYS A 68 -10.60 -18.64 -2.75
CA LYS A 68 -9.25 -18.54 -2.20
C LYS A 68 -8.27 -18.89 -3.30
N ASP A 69 -7.93 -17.93 -4.14
CA ASP A 69 -6.83 -18.07 -5.10
C ASP A 69 -5.45 -17.92 -4.41
N GLY A 70 -5.48 -17.59 -3.12
CA GLY A 70 -4.33 -17.42 -2.25
C GLY A 70 -3.73 -16.03 -2.32
N CYS A 71 -4.27 -15.10 -3.12
CA CYS A 71 -3.80 -13.72 -3.17
C CYS A 71 -4.50 -12.86 -2.12
N GLN A 72 -3.71 -12.28 -1.22
CA GLN A 72 -4.21 -11.45 -0.13
C GLN A 72 -3.55 -10.10 -0.12
N TRP A 73 -4.32 -9.09 0.31
CA TRP A 73 -3.80 -7.75 0.49
C TRP A 73 -4.38 -7.08 1.75
N LYS A 74 -3.60 -6.17 2.31
CA LYS A 74 -3.96 -5.34 3.46
C LYS A 74 -3.44 -3.94 3.25
N LEU A 75 -4.29 -2.96 3.54
CA LEU A 75 -4.01 -1.55 3.42
C LEU A 75 -4.36 -0.86 4.73
N ASN A 76 -3.39 -0.18 5.33
CA ASN A 76 -3.58 0.64 6.52
C ASN A 76 -3.23 2.10 6.20
N ILE A 77 -4.16 3.01 6.50
CA ILE A 77 -4.01 4.44 6.23
C ILE A 77 -4.30 5.18 7.53
N LYS A 78 -3.33 5.96 7.99
CA LYS A 78 -3.49 6.86 9.13
C LYS A 78 -3.48 8.29 8.64
N THR A 79 -4.52 9.02 8.98
CA THR A 79 -4.65 10.46 8.74
C THR A 79 -4.58 11.21 10.07
N LEU A 80 -4.60 12.54 10.04
CA LEU A 80 -4.70 13.37 11.25
C LEU A 80 -5.91 13.02 12.13
N PHE A 81 -7.04 12.63 11.53
CA PHE A 81 -8.32 12.51 12.24
C PHE A 81 -8.84 11.07 12.33
N LYS A 82 -8.32 10.17 11.48
CA LYS A 82 -8.87 8.83 11.29
C LYS A 82 -7.80 7.83 10.93
N GLU A 83 -7.96 6.63 11.42
CA GLU A 83 -7.24 5.44 10.97
C GLU A 83 -8.20 4.50 10.23
N LYS A 84 -7.72 3.89 9.16
CA LYS A 84 -8.49 2.97 8.33
C LYS A 84 -7.63 1.78 7.95
N ALA A 85 -8.14 0.59 8.25
CA ALA A 85 -7.61 -0.66 7.74
C ALA A 85 -8.64 -1.27 6.77
N VAL A 86 -8.17 -1.69 5.61
CA VAL A 86 -8.93 -2.42 4.59
C VAL A 86 -8.13 -3.68 4.24
N HIS A 87 -8.80 -4.79 4.02
CA HIS A 87 -8.17 -6.02 3.55
C HIS A 87 -9.07 -6.72 2.54
N GLY A 88 -8.46 -7.56 1.71
CA GLY A 88 -9.17 -8.33 0.71
C GLY A 88 -8.48 -9.63 0.32
N ASP A 89 -9.26 -10.50 -0.32
CA ASP A 89 -8.85 -11.81 -0.85
C ASP A 89 -9.46 -11.97 -2.24
N ASN A 90 -8.60 -11.98 -3.26
CA ASN A 90 -8.92 -11.96 -4.70
C ASN A 90 -9.89 -10.87 -5.22
N ALA A 91 -10.55 -10.12 -4.34
CA ALA A 91 -11.39 -9.00 -4.69
C ALA A 91 -10.63 -7.69 -4.45
N TYR A 92 -10.69 -6.83 -5.45
CA TYR A 92 -10.00 -5.54 -5.48
C TYR A 92 -11.01 -4.45 -5.82
N PRO A 93 -10.87 -3.23 -5.27
CA PRO A 93 -11.62 -2.07 -5.75
C PRO A 93 -11.21 -1.71 -7.19
N ASP A 94 -12.09 -1.07 -7.95
CA ASP A 94 -11.83 -0.69 -9.35
C ASP A 94 -10.54 0.13 -9.57
N ASN A 95 -10.11 0.88 -8.55
CA ASN A 95 -8.90 1.72 -8.60
C ASN A 95 -7.65 1.05 -8.02
N PHE A 96 -7.67 -0.27 -7.81
CA PHE A 96 -6.56 -1.00 -7.19
C PHE A 96 -5.29 -0.97 -8.03
N ASP A 97 -5.40 -0.81 -9.35
CA ASP A 97 -4.25 -0.65 -10.25
C ASP A 97 -3.35 0.52 -9.84
N GLN A 98 -3.91 1.58 -9.25
CA GLN A 98 -3.10 2.70 -8.73
C GLN A 98 -2.23 2.29 -7.55
N LEU A 99 -2.64 1.30 -6.76
CA LEU A 99 -1.81 0.70 -5.70
C LEU A 99 -0.74 -0.22 -6.28
N ILE A 100 -1.04 -0.94 -7.37
CA ILE A 100 -0.04 -1.75 -8.08
C ILE A 100 1.01 -0.87 -8.75
N GLU A 101 0.62 0.23 -9.39
CA GLU A 101 1.56 1.21 -9.93
C GLU A 101 2.44 1.84 -8.83
N LEU A 102 1.85 2.16 -7.68
CA LEU A 102 2.60 2.60 -6.51
C LEU A 102 3.58 1.52 -6.05
N ASN A 103 3.15 0.26 -5.99
CA ASN A 103 3.99 -0.88 -5.62
C ASN A 103 5.23 -1.00 -6.51
N ASN A 104 5.03 -0.98 -7.82
CA ASN A 104 6.10 -1.05 -8.82
C ASN A 104 7.07 0.13 -8.70
N TYR A 105 6.55 1.31 -8.36
CA TYR A 105 7.38 2.48 -8.11
C TYR A 105 8.21 2.37 -6.83
N ILE A 106 7.63 1.84 -5.75
CA ILE A 106 8.38 1.55 -4.52
C ILE A 106 9.49 0.54 -4.80
N GLU A 107 9.20 -0.55 -5.52
CA GLU A 107 10.23 -1.52 -5.92
C GLU A 107 11.36 -0.89 -6.75
N LYS A 108 11.05 0.10 -7.59
CA LYS A 108 12.06 0.84 -8.33
C LYS A 108 12.96 1.65 -7.40
N ILE A 109 12.40 2.38 -6.43
CA ILE A 109 13.17 3.11 -5.41
C ILE A 109 14.13 2.14 -4.69
N LEU A 110 13.64 0.96 -4.31
CA LEU A 110 14.43 -0.05 -3.60
C LEU A 110 15.58 -0.65 -4.43
N LYS A 111 15.55 -0.52 -5.76
CA LYS A 111 16.61 -1.01 -6.67
C LYS A 111 17.66 0.06 -6.98
N GLU A 112 17.35 1.33 -6.75
CA GLU A 112 18.23 2.48 -7.00
C GLU A 112 19.08 2.85 -5.77
N GLU A 113 18.78 2.26 -4.60
CA GLU A 113 19.54 2.36 -3.33
C GLU A 113 20.43 1.13 -3.12
#